data_AF-A0A523Y639-F1
#
_entry.id   AF-A0A523Y639-F1
#
_cell.length_a   1.000
_cell.length_b   1.000
_cell.length_c   1.000
_cell.angle_alpha   90.00
_cell.angle_beta   90.00
_cell.angle_gamma   90.00
#
_symmetry.space_group_name_H-M   'P 1'
#
loop_
_entity.id
_entity.type
_entity.pdbx_description
1 polymer ?
#
loop_
_entity_poly.entity_id
_entity_poly.type
_entity_poly.pdbx_seq_one_letter_code
_entity_poly.pdbx_strand_id
1 'polypeptide(L)'
;MAYNSSCGSPVPNGNALGVQAEDDKNHINKEIFMYQKKKERLYICDLLDNPSVPYPSYYVLSTSMHKNEMLQGAIIALHSFDFSYYETAKSHEDLFAMFHSGTFPIYKEKYIVGYFGNKMMYLESNGWKGMPSTEDIFKMENWLVC
;
A
#
# COMPACT_ATOMS: atom_id res chain seq x y z
N MET A 1 -29.49 42.15 -80.77
CA MET A 1 -29.10 42.52 -79.39
C MET A 1 -28.34 41.35 -78.81
N ALA A 2 -27.13 41.61 -78.33
CA ALA A 2 -26.12 40.61 -77.97
C ALA A 2 -26.25 40.13 -76.51
N TYR A 3 -25.95 38.85 -76.35
CA TYR A 3 -25.45 38.07 -75.20
C TYR A 3 -25.50 38.68 -73.78
N ASN A 4 -26.13 37.94 -72.86
CA ASN A 4 -25.82 37.97 -71.44
C ASN A 4 -25.32 36.60 -70.96
N SER A 5 -24.23 36.66 -70.18
CA SER A 5 -23.41 35.57 -69.68
C SER A 5 -23.84 35.12 -68.27
N SER A 6 -23.46 33.87 -67.98
CA SER A 6 -23.38 33.07 -66.72
C SER A 6 -23.37 33.82 -65.37
N CYS A 7 -23.76 33.25 -64.23
CA CYS A 7 -23.23 32.01 -63.61
C CYS A 7 -24.02 31.67 -62.32
N GLY A 8 -24.31 30.38 -62.09
CA GLY A 8 -24.85 29.86 -60.82
C GLY A 8 -24.15 28.53 -60.47
N SER A 9 -23.44 28.50 -59.35
CA SER A 9 -22.72 27.33 -58.84
C SER A 9 -23.63 26.41 -58.01
N PRO A 10 -23.40 25.09 -57.98
CA PRO A 10 -24.16 24.16 -57.15
C PRO A 10 -23.67 24.15 -55.70
N VAL A 11 -24.60 23.95 -54.77
CA VAL A 11 -24.37 23.74 -53.33
C VAL A 11 -23.87 22.29 -53.11
N PRO A 12 -22.80 22.04 -52.34
CA PRO A 12 -22.48 20.69 -51.87
C PRO A 12 -23.28 20.36 -50.61
N ASN A 13 -24.01 19.26 -50.71
CA ASN A 13 -24.69 18.55 -49.64
C ASN A 13 -23.68 17.61 -48.93
N GLY A 14 -23.86 17.35 -47.63
CA GLY A 14 -23.49 16.05 -47.06
C GLY A 14 -22.37 16.01 -46.02
N ASN A 15 -22.78 16.06 -44.74
CA ASN A 15 -22.35 15.20 -43.63
C ASN A 15 -21.14 14.27 -43.88
N ALA A 16 -19.95 14.68 -43.46
CA ALA A 16 -18.79 13.79 -43.32
C ALA A 16 -17.97 14.00 -42.03
N LEU A 17 -18.39 14.91 -41.14
CA LEU A 17 -17.63 15.31 -39.93
C LEU A 17 -18.14 14.68 -38.62
N GLY A 18 -19.19 13.85 -38.67
CA GLY A 18 -19.85 13.31 -37.47
C GLY A 18 -19.37 11.92 -37.01
N VAL A 19 -18.76 11.12 -37.89
CA VAL A 19 -18.43 9.70 -37.58
C VAL A 19 -17.07 9.57 -36.91
N GLN A 20 -16.09 10.39 -37.32
CA GLN A 20 -14.71 10.26 -36.88
C GLN A 20 -14.49 10.65 -35.41
N ALA A 21 -15.29 11.60 -34.89
CA ALA A 21 -15.21 12.07 -33.51
C ALA A 21 -15.87 11.12 -32.48
N GLU A 22 -16.77 10.23 -32.91
CA GLU A 22 -17.38 9.22 -32.03
C GLU A 22 -16.49 7.97 -31.92
N ASP A 23 -15.84 7.58 -33.00
CA ASP A 23 -14.88 6.46 -33.00
C ASP A 23 -13.64 6.76 -32.16
N ASP A 24 -13.11 7.99 -32.22
CA ASP A 24 -11.98 8.41 -31.39
C ASP A 24 -12.32 8.45 -29.90
N LYS A 25 -13.54 8.87 -29.54
CA LYS A 25 -14.01 8.82 -28.14
C LYS A 25 -14.19 7.38 -27.66
N ASN A 26 -14.67 6.48 -28.50
CA ASN A 26 -14.79 5.06 -28.18
C ASN A 26 -13.43 4.37 -28.06
N HIS A 27 -12.44 4.79 -28.86
CA HIS A 27 -11.07 4.30 -28.76
C HIS A 27 -10.41 4.77 -27.45
N ILE A 28 -10.50 6.07 -27.14
CA ILE A 28 -9.98 6.64 -25.90
C ILE A 28 -10.68 6.03 -24.68
N ASN A 29 -12.00 5.85 -24.70
CA ASN A 29 -12.73 5.20 -23.61
C ASN A 29 -12.36 3.72 -23.46
N LYS A 30 -12.09 2.98 -24.55
CA LYS A 30 -11.56 1.61 -24.49
C LYS A 30 -10.15 1.56 -23.90
N GLU A 31 -9.28 2.48 -24.26
CA GLU A 31 -7.92 2.56 -23.71
C GLU A 31 -7.93 2.92 -22.22
N ILE A 32 -8.81 3.84 -21.80
CA ILE A 32 -9.00 4.20 -20.38
C ILE A 32 -9.58 3.01 -19.59
N PHE A 33 -10.48 2.21 -20.17
CA PHE A 33 -11.04 1.01 -19.52
C PHE A 33 -10.05 -0.16 -19.44
N MET A 34 -9.17 -0.34 -20.43
CA MET A 34 -8.09 -1.35 -20.42
C MET A 34 -7.06 -1.09 -19.32
N TYR A 35 -6.94 0.16 -18.84
CA TYR A 35 -5.94 0.57 -17.86
C TYR A 35 -6.38 0.49 -16.40
N GLN A 36 -7.53 -0.11 -16.08
CA GLN A 36 -7.81 -0.58 -14.72
C GLN A 36 -7.19 -1.97 -14.54
N LYS A 37 -5.85 -2.05 -14.56
CA LYS A 37 -5.15 -3.28 -14.18
C LYS A 37 -5.61 -3.67 -12.77
N LYS A 38 -6.31 -4.80 -12.66
CA LYS A 38 -6.76 -5.37 -11.40
C LYS A 38 -5.57 -5.45 -10.46
N LYS A 39 -5.69 -4.79 -9.31
CA LYS A 39 -4.66 -4.83 -8.27
C LYS A 39 -5.01 -5.93 -7.28
N GLU A 40 -3.99 -6.68 -6.89
CA GLU A 40 -4.07 -7.83 -5.98
C GLU A 40 -3.31 -7.50 -4.70
N ARG A 41 -3.76 -8.07 -3.58
CA ARG A 41 -3.09 -7.93 -2.27
C ARG A 41 -2.15 -9.11 -2.09
N LEU A 42 -0.85 -8.84 -2.04
CA LEU A 42 0.16 -9.81 -1.68
C LEU A 42 0.43 -9.68 -0.18
N TYR A 43 -0.01 -10.65 0.62
CA TYR A 43 0.17 -10.63 2.06
C TYR A 43 1.56 -11.14 2.46
N ILE A 44 2.16 -10.55 3.48
CA ILE A 44 3.47 -10.98 4.00
C ILE A 44 3.40 -12.39 4.59
N CYS A 45 2.28 -12.78 5.20
CA CYS A 45 2.06 -14.14 5.70
C CYS A 45 2.01 -15.20 4.57
N ASP A 46 1.77 -14.80 3.32
CA ASP A 46 1.83 -15.72 2.18
C ASP A 46 3.27 -15.93 1.69
N LEU A 47 4.21 -15.07 2.12
CA LEU A 47 5.63 -15.08 1.73
C LEU A 47 6.56 -15.61 2.83
N LEU A 48 6.14 -15.55 4.10
CA LEU A 48 6.93 -15.94 5.26
C LEU A 48 6.12 -16.90 6.14
N ASP A 49 6.70 -18.05 6.48
CA ASP A 49 6.04 -19.07 7.31
C ASP A 49 5.82 -18.62 8.77
N ASN A 50 6.71 -17.79 9.30
CA ASN A 50 6.63 -17.23 10.66
C ASN A 50 7.21 -15.81 10.68
N PRO A 51 6.50 -14.81 10.10
CA PRO A 51 6.97 -13.44 10.15
C PRO A 51 7.05 -13.00 11.61
N SER A 52 8.09 -12.24 11.99
CA SER A 52 8.22 -11.66 13.35
C SER A 52 7.04 -10.78 13.73
N VAL A 53 6.18 -10.45 12.77
CA VAL A 53 4.99 -9.62 12.90
C VAL A 53 3.78 -10.39 12.33
N PRO A 54 2.81 -10.81 13.17
CA PRO A 54 1.69 -11.66 12.74
C PRO A 54 0.39 -10.87 12.45
N TYR A 55 0.25 -10.29 11.25
CA TYR A 55 -0.95 -9.59 10.76
C TYR A 55 -0.75 -9.12 9.28
N PRO A 56 -1.86 -8.80 8.58
CA PRO A 56 -1.86 -8.47 7.16
C PRO A 56 -1.16 -7.15 6.84
N SER A 57 0.17 -7.16 6.81
CA SER A 57 0.93 -6.30 5.92
C SER A 57 0.76 -6.87 4.50
N TYR A 58 0.25 -6.05 3.60
CA TYR A 58 0.10 -6.44 2.20
C TYR A 58 0.55 -5.34 1.26
N TYR A 59 1.08 -5.74 0.11
CA TYR A 59 1.38 -4.84 -0.99
C TYR A 59 0.24 -4.91 -2.00
N VAL A 60 -0.23 -3.74 -2.46
CA VAL A 60 -1.23 -3.64 -3.52
C VAL A 60 -0.50 -3.57 -4.86
N LEU A 61 -0.43 -4.71 -5.56
CA LEU A 61 0.39 -4.88 -6.76
C LEU A 61 -0.48 -5.12 -7.99
N SER A 62 0.01 -4.79 -9.18
CA SER A 62 -0.62 -5.30 -10.41
C SER A 62 -0.44 -6.82 -10.49
N THR A 63 -1.33 -7.53 -11.18
CA THR A 63 -1.21 -9.00 -11.40
C THR A 63 0.17 -9.42 -11.93
N SER A 64 0.81 -8.61 -12.77
CA SER A 64 2.17 -8.88 -13.28
C SER A 64 3.25 -8.81 -12.19
N MET A 65 3.13 -7.86 -11.26
CA MET A 65 4.07 -7.68 -10.16
C MET A 65 3.82 -8.68 -9.04
N HIS A 66 2.57 -9.11 -8.84
CA HIS A 66 2.22 -10.14 -7.87
C HIS A 66 2.97 -11.46 -8.12
N LYS A 67 3.25 -11.80 -9.39
CA LYS A 67 3.97 -13.01 -9.80
C LYS A 67 5.48 -12.79 -9.99
N ASN A 68 6.00 -11.60 -9.68
CA ASN A 68 7.39 -11.29 -9.88
C ASN A 68 8.23 -11.85 -8.72
N GLU A 69 8.96 -12.94 -8.97
CA GLU A 69 9.79 -13.62 -7.96
C GLU A 69 10.89 -12.72 -7.37
N MET A 70 11.49 -11.85 -8.18
CA MET A 70 12.52 -10.90 -7.69
C MET A 70 11.91 -9.90 -6.70
N LEU A 71 10.71 -9.41 -6.98
CA LEU A 71 9.98 -8.53 -6.06
C LEU A 71 9.61 -9.27 -4.77
N GLN A 72 9.09 -10.49 -4.88
CA GLN A 72 8.74 -11.31 -3.72
C GLN A 72 9.99 -11.55 -2.84
N GLY A 73 11.12 -11.93 -3.45
CA GLY A 73 12.38 -12.10 -2.75
C GLY A 73 12.89 -10.83 -2.07
N ALA A 74 12.74 -9.67 -2.71
CA ALA A 74 13.09 -8.38 -2.11
C ALA A 74 12.19 -8.03 -0.91
N ILE A 75 10.88 -8.30 -1.01
CA ILE A 75 9.92 -8.10 0.09
C ILE A 75 10.28 -9.03 1.26
N ILE A 76 10.56 -10.31 0.99
CA ILE A 76 11.02 -11.27 2.00
C ILE A 76 12.27 -10.75 2.71
N ALA A 77 13.29 -10.32 1.95
CA ALA A 77 14.54 -9.82 2.51
C ALA A 77 14.34 -8.57 3.38
N LEU A 78 13.51 -7.61 2.92
CA LEU A 78 13.19 -6.39 3.66
C LEU A 78 12.53 -6.71 5.02
N HIS A 79 11.46 -7.51 4.99
CA HIS A 79 10.70 -7.86 6.19
C HIS A 79 11.47 -8.80 7.12
N SER A 80 12.39 -9.60 6.59
CA SER A 80 13.29 -10.41 7.41
C SER A 80 14.38 -9.57 8.07
N PHE A 81 14.90 -8.55 7.36
CA PHE A 81 16.00 -7.72 7.86
C PHE A 81 15.55 -6.71 8.91
N ASP A 82 14.42 -6.03 8.69
CA ASP A 82 13.90 -4.99 9.60
C ASP A 82 13.66 -5.51 11.02
N PHE A 83 13.35 -6.81 11.15
CA PHE A 83 13.12 -7.48 12.43
C PHE A 83 14.21 -8.50 12.81
N SER A 84 15.32 -8.58 12.05
CA SER A 84 16.38 -9.57 12.29
C SER A 84 17.09 -9.43 13.64
N TYR A 85 17.09 -8.22 14.21
CA TYR A 85 17.68 -7.91 15.51
C TYR A 85 16.67 -7.95 16.66
N TYR A 86 15.39 -8.18 16.35
CA TYR A 86 14.33 -8.24 17.34
C TYR A 86 14.03 -9.69 17.69
N GLU A 87 13.99 -9.97 19.00
CA GLU A 87 13.55 -11.24 19.56
C GLU A 87 12.23 -11.04 20.29
N THR A 88 11.46 -12.11 20.43
CA THR A 88 10.30 -12.12 21.33
C THR A 88 10.77 -11.91 22.77
N ALA A 89 10.11 -11.00 23.50
CA ALA A 89 10.40 -10.78 24.91
C ALA A 89 10.24 -12.09 25.70
N LYS A 90 11.20 -12.41 26.59
CA LYS A 90 11.14 -13.64 27.41
C LYS A 90 10.47 -13.36 28.75
N SER A 91 10.61 -12.13 29.25
CA SER A 91 9.93 -11.68 30.46
C SER A 91 9.61 -10.18 30.44
N HIS A 92 8.86 -9.72 31.44
CA HIS A 92 8.56 -8.30 31.59
C HIS A 92 9.82 -7.50 31.98
N GLU A 93 10.80 -8.12 32.62
CA GLU A 93 12.09 -7.47 32.92
C GLU A 93 12.83 -7.05 31.66
N ASP A 94 12.85 -7.87 30.60
CA ASP A 94 13.47 -7.51 29.31
C ASP A 94 12.86 -6.22 28.74
N LEU A 95 11.53 -6.15 28.83
CA LEU A 95 10.70 -5.05 28.38
C LEU A 95 11.02 -3.75 29.10
N PHE A 96 11.08 -3.81 30.43
CA PHE A 96 11.44 -2.65 31.25
C PHE A 96 12.92 -2.31 31.14
N ALA A 97 13.82 -3.27 30.92
CA ALA A 97 15.22 -2.99 30.66
C ALA A 97 15.38 -2.13 29.39
N MET A 98 14.63 -2.43 28.33
CA MET A 98 14.56 -1.60 27.12
C MET A 98 14.01 -0.19 27.39
N PHE A 99 12.90 -0.09 28.11
CA PHE A 99 12.33 1.22 28.46
C PHE A 99 13.33 2.09 29.24
N HIS A 100 14.06 1.50 30.18
CA HIS A 100 15.05 2.22 30.97
C HIS A 100 16.35 2.51 30.21
N SER A 101 16.67 1.76 29.16
CA SER A 101 17.85 2.01 28.30
C SER A 101 17.62 3.13 27.27
N GLY A 102 16.41 3.68 27.20
CA GLY A 102 16.05 4.71 26.22
C GLY A 102 15.77 4.16 24.82
N THR A 103 15.57 2.85 24.72
CA THR A 103 15.14 2.16 23.50
C THR A 103 13.64 1.92 23.52
N PHE A 104 13.07 1.46 22.40
CA PHE A 104 11.64 1.28 22.25
C PHE A 104 11.30 -0.16 21.86
N PRO A 105 10.65 -0.94 22.75
CA PRO A 105 10.09 -2.21 22.35
C PRO A 105 8.92 -1.99 21.38
N ILE A 106 8.62 -3.02 20.61
CA ILE A 106 7.49 -3.00 19.66
C ILE A 106 6.39 -3.89 20.23
N TYR A 107 5.19 -3.33 20.40
CA TYR A 107 4.00 -4.07 20.83
C TYR A 107 3.06 -4.34 19.68
N LYS A 108 2.73 -5.60 19.44
CA LYS A 108 1.97 -6.01 18.25
C LYS A 108 2.60 -5.39 16.98
N GLU A 109 1.90 -5.47 15.87
CA GLU A 109 2.42 -5.03 14.59
C GLU A 109 2.62 -3.51 14.44
N LYS A 110 3.78 -2.95 14.83
CA LYS A 110 4.25 -1.58 14.47
C LYS A 110 3.97 -0.47 15.48
N TYR A 111 3.48 -0.79 16.66
CA TYR A 111 3.44 0.20 17.72
C TYR A 111 4.77 0.25 18.44
N ILE A 112 5.61 1.21 18.08
CA ILE A 112 6.75 1.63 18.89
C ILE A 112 6.18 2.09 20.22
N VAL A 113 6.55 1.41 21.30
CA VAL A 113 6.09 1.73 22.66
C VAL A 113 7.19 2.48 23.39
N GLY A 114 6.83 3.63 23.95
CA GLY A 114 7.66 4.38 24.88
C GLY A 114 7.05 4.37 26.28
N TYR A 115 7.91 4.57 27.28
CA TYR A 115 7.51 4.64 28.68
C TYR A 115 7.86 6.03 29.24
N PHE A 116 6.83 6.85 29.45
CA PHE A 116 6.99 8.25 29.83
C PHE A 116 6.13 8.58 31.04
N GLY A 117 6.73 9.14 32.10
CA GLY A 117 5.98 9.55 33.30
C GLY A 117 5.15 8.41 33.92
N ASN A 118 5.72 7.20 33.95
CA ASN A 118 5.07 5.96 34.38
C ASN A 118 3.83 5.54 33.56
N LYS A 119 3.81 5.89 32.27
CA LYS A 119 2.75 5.50 31.34
C LYS A 119 3.36 4.91 30.08
N MET A 120 2.83 3.76 29.66
CA MET A 120 3.11 3.22 28.34
C MET A 120 2.32 3.99 27.28
N MET A 121 3.00 4.36 26.21
CA MET A 121 2.46 5.13 25.10
C MET A 121 2.90 4.46 23.81
N TYR A 122 2.02 4.35 22.82
CA TYR A 122 2.38 3.87 21.48
C TYR A 122 2.37 4.99 20.45
N LEU A 123 3.24 4.87 19.44
CA LEU A 123 3.35 5.86 18.37
C LEU A 123 2.42 5.54 17.18
N GLU A 124 1.61 6.52 16.78
CA GLU A 124 0.83 6.54 15.55
C GLU A 124 1.23 7.72 14.65
N SER A 125 0.71 7.77 13.42
CA SER A 125 0.95 8.89 12.48
C SER A 125 0.51 10.26 13.02
N ASN A 126 -0.41 10.27 13.99
CA ASN A 126 -0.92 11.46 14.65
C ASN A 126 -0.26 11.74 16.02
N GLY A 127 0.81 11.02 16.37
CA GLY A 127 1.59 11.19 17.59
C GLY A 127 1.43 10.06 18.62
N TRP A 128 1.88 10.33 19.85
CA TRP A 128 1.83 9.37 20.95
C TRP A 128 0.41 9.20 21.51
N LYS A 129 -0.02 7.96 21.69
CA LYS A 129 -1.31 7.58 22.27
C LYS A 129 -1.10 6.75 23.53
N GLY A 130 -1.98 6.93 24.51
CA GLY A 130 -1.96 6.14 25.73
C GLY A 130 -2.28 4.68 25.44
N MET A 131 -1.43 3.77 25.92
CA MET A 131 -1.64 2.35 25.74
C MET A 131 -2.69 1.83 26.74
N PRO A 132 -3.80 1.22 26.28
CA PRO A 132 -4.84 0.73 27.17
C PRO A 132 -4.40 -0.56 27.87
N SER A 133 -4.53 -0.63 29.20
CA SER A 133 -4.15 -1.82 30.00
C SER A 133 -5.09 -3.02 29.77
N THR A 134 -4.91 -3.73 28.65
CA THR A 134 -5.64 -4.96 28.33
C THR A 134 -4.84 -6.20 28.72
N GLU A 135 -5.49 -7.36 28.80
CA GLU A 135 -4.82 -8.64 29.11
C GLU A 135 -3.70 -8.98 28.12
N ASP A 136 -3.89 -8.65 26.84
CA ASP A 136 -2.92 -8.91 25.77
C ASP A 136 -1.55 -8.25 25.98
N ILE A 137 -1.49 -7.15 26.74
CA ILE A 137 -0.24 -6.45 27.09
C ILE A 137 0.67 -7.33 27.93
N PHE A 138 0.10 -8.27 28.69
CA PHE A 138 0.87 -9.16 29.54
C PHE A 138 1.32 -10.44 28.83
N LYS A 139 0.92 -10.64 27.56
CA LYS A 139 1.38 -11.77 26.75
C LYS A 139 2.69 -11.41 26.06
N MET A 140 3.80 -11.98 26.53
CA MET A 140 5.15 -11.63 26.04
C MET A 140 5.36 -11.96 24.55
N GLU A 141 4.63 -12.94 24.02
CA GLU A 141 4.59 -13.26 22.58
C GLU A 141 4.14 -12.09 21.69
N ASN A 142 3.46 -11.08 22.26
CA ASN A 142 3.04 -9.87 21.54
C ASN A 142 4.13 -8.78 21.51
N TRP A 143 5.28 -9.01 22.11
CA TRP A 143 6.33 -8.02 22.29
C TRP A 143 7.61 -8.44 21.60
N LEU A 144 8.22 -7.46 20.92
CA LEU A 144 9.54 -7.58 20.35
C LEU A 144 10.51 -6.63 21.07
N VAL A 145 11.66 -7.17 21.43
CA VAL A 145 12.76 -6.48 22.11
C VAL A 145 14.08 -6.72 21.37
N CYS A 146 15.08 -5.84 21.55
CA CYS A 146 16.41 -5.97 20.94
C CYS A 146 17.52 -5.66 21.95
#